data_AF-A0A1M7KT79-F1
#
_entry.id   AF-A0A1M7KT79-F1
#
_cell.length_a   1.000
_cell.length_b   1.000
_cell.length_c   1.000
_cell.angle_alpha   90.00
_cell.angle_beta   90.00
_cell.angle_gamma   90.00
#
_symmetry.space_group_name_H-M   'P 1'
#
loop_
_entity.id
_entity.type
_entity.pdbx_description
1 polymer ?
#
loop_
_entity_poly.entity_id
_entity_poly.type
_entity_poly.pdbx_seq_one_letter_code
_entity_poly.pdbx_strand_id
1 'polypeptide(L)'
;MKNRLLFILVALLAVSGFAETQGTLVDKRDGKKYKTVKIGDQTWMAENLNYEVQDSYCYNDDESNCKKHGRLYSWKAALYACPVGWHLPGNIDFKTLYESAGGKQVAGKKLKNKEGWNNNGNGTDDFGFSALSAGAKDNSGRYIVEGYLTLFWGSMEKDCDKAFGLLLNFGADSVNLESGSKDFRWSVRCIKDETVVPATEVTVDSVTDSRDGQTYKTLKIGTQTWMAKNLNYKADSSFCYDKEESNCAKYGRFYKWDDALRACPSGWHLPSKAEFETLIGSVGDKQFAGRYLKSKEGWSYSGNGTDAFGFSVLPAGIRGHSGNYGYEGDYAFFWSSVENNSSNAYYMSLSCFGLNASLGDTGKNIALTVRCVKD
;
A
#
# COMPACT_ATOMS: atom_id res chain seq x y z
N MET A 1 -58.92 -36.32 18.07
CA MET A 1 -57.46 -36.25 18.32
C MET A 1 -56.72 -37.03 17.23
N LYS A 2 -56.19 -36.36 16.21
CA LYS A 2 -55.20 -36.95 15.30
C LYS A 2 -54.06 -35.95 15.15
N ASN A 3 -52.92 -36.34 15.72
CA ASN A 3 -51.69 -35.54 15.79
C ASN A 3 -51.17 -35.23 14.39
N ARG A 4 -50.77 -33.97 14.22
CA ARG A 4 -49.96 -33.47 13.10
C ARG A 4 -48.54 -33.97 13.28
N LEU A 5 -47.99 -34.68 12.29
CA LEU A 5 -46.53 -34.76 12.10
C LEU A 5 -46.17 -33.84 10.94
N LEU A 6 -45.59 -32.70 11.29
CA LEU A 6 -44.96 -31.77 10.35
C LEU A 6 -43.53 -32.28 10.13
N PHE A 7 -43.25 -32.86 8.96
CA PHE A 7 -41.88 -33.18 8.56
C PHE A 7 -41.16 -31.87 8.19
N ILE A 8 -40.35 -31.34 9.12
CA ILE A 8 -39.42 -30.25 8.83
C ILE A 8 -38.26 -30.87 8.06
N LEU A 9 -38.24 -30.67 6.75
CA LEU A 9 -37.11 -30.97 5.89
C LEU A 9 -36.01 -29.94 6.19
N VAL A 10 -35.07 -30.28 7.07
CA VAL A 10 -33.86 -29.47 7.27
C VAL A 10 -32.98 -29.68 6.04
N ALA A 11 -33.01 -28.73 5.11
CA ALA A 11 -32.03 -28.66 4.04
C ALA A 11 -30.66 -28.38 4.67
N LEU A 12 -29.81 -29.41 4.73
CA LEU A 12 -28.38 -29.23 4.97
C LEU A 12 -27.85 -28.42 3.77
N LEU A 13 -27.64 -27.12 3.96
CA LEU A 13 -26.78 -26.34 3.09
C LEU A 13 -25.36 -26.88 3.27
N ALA A 14 -24.96 -27.78 2.39
CA ALA A 14 -23.55 -28.09 2.20
C ALA A 14 -22.86 -26.77 1.84
N VAL A 15 -22.05 -26.25 2.77
CA VAL A 15 -21.08 -25.20 2.45
C VAL A 15 -20.10 -25.85 1.49
N SER A 16 -20.31 -25.61 0.20
CA SER A 16 -19.39 -26.02 -0.85
C SER A 16 -18.04 -25.41 -0.53
N GLY A 17 -17.06 -26.25 -0.19
CA GLY A 17 -15.67 -25.83 -0.12
C GLY A 17 -15.31 -25.19 -1.46
N PHE A 18 -14.97 -23.91 -1.44
CA PHE A 18 -14.47 -23.21 -2.61
C PHE A 18 -13.19 -23.94 -3.05
N ALA A 19 -13.19 -24.48 -4.26
CA ALA A 19 -12.00 -25.08 -4.84
C ALA A 19 -10.92 -24.00 -4.97
N GLU A 20 -9.78 -24.21 -4.30
CA GLU A 20 -8.66 -23.27 -4.27
C GLU A 20 -7.90 -23.26 -5.59
N THR A 21 -7.70 -22.07 -6.15
CA THR A 21 -6.83 -21.89 -7.32
C THR A 21 -5.41 -21.65 -6.85
N GLN A 22 -4.57 -22.67 -6.97
CA GLN A 22 -3.12 -22.57 -6.80
C GLN A 22 -2.52 -21.83 -8.02
N GLY A 23 -1.53 -20.97 -7.76
CA GLY A 23 -0.84 -20.18 -8.78
C GLY A 23 0.65 -20.04 -8.50
N THR A 24 1.32 -19.22 -9.30
CA THR A 24 2.75 -18.94 -9.14
C THR A 24 3.05 -17.48 -9.41
N LEU A 25 3.82 -16.87 -8.51
CA LEU A 25 4.46 -15.58 -8.65
C LEU A 25 5.93 -15.80 -9.06
N VAL A 26 6.38 -15.12 -10.09
CA VAL A 26 7.81 -15.02 -10.41
C VAL A 26 8.29 -13.61 -10.05
N ASP A 27 9.17 -13.50 -9.07
CA ASP A 27 9.80 -12.24 -8.74
C ASP A 27 10.86 -11.92 -9.79
N LYS A 28 10.60 -10.89 -10.62
CA LYS A 28 11.50 -10.52 -11.72
C LYS A 28 12.83 -9.95 -11.23
N ARG A 29 12.94 -9.56 -9.95
CA ARG A 29 14.14 -8.93 -9.40
C ARG A 29 15.25 -9.94 -9.15
N ASP A 30 14.91 -11.17 -8.77
CA ASP A 30 15.87 -12.23 -8.46
C ASP A 30 15.55 -13.60 -9.12
N GLY A 31 14.46 -13.68 -9.88
CA GLY A 31 14.02 -14.89 -10.57
C GLY A 31 13.36 -15.94 -9.68
N LYS A 32 13.17 -15.68 -8.38
CA LYS A 32 12.56 -16.65 -7.47
C LYS A 32 11.09 -16.86 -7.81
N LYS A 33 10.66 -18.11 -7.72
CA LYS A 33 9.27 -18.53 -7.94
C LYS A 33 8.65 -18.86 -6.60
N TYR A 34 7.45 -18.33 -6.37
CA TYR A 34 6.68 -18.54 -5.17
C TYR A 34 5.31 -19.09 -5.54
N LYS A 35 4.85 -20.09 -4.80
CA LYS A 35 3.47 -20.55 -4.86
C LYS A 35 2.55 -19.48 -4.31
N THR A 36 1.35 -19.40 -4.88
CA THR A 36 0.31 -18.48 -4.47
C THR A 36 -1.00 -19.22 -4.30
N VAL A 37 -1.84 -18.77 -3.38
CA VAL A 37 -3.16 -19.38 -3.15
C VAL A 37 -4.22 -18.30 -3.01
N LYS A 38 -5.42 -18.59 -3.53
CA LYS A 38 -6.60 -17.74 -3.33
C LYS A 38 -7.39 -18.23 -2.12
N ILE A 39 -7.61 -17.35 -1.14
CA ILE A 39 -8.37 -17.62 0.09
C ILE A 39 -9.44 -16.54 0.21
N GLY A 40 -10.71 -16.94 0.10
CA GLY A 40 -11.80 -16.00 -0.13
C GLY A 40 -11.55 -15.23 -1.43
N ASP A 41 -11.59 -13.89 -1.37
CA ASP A 41 -11.33 -13.03 -2.53
C ASP A 41 -9.84 -12.68 -2.71
N GLN A 42 -9.01 -12.90 -1.69
CA GLN A 42 -7.62 -12.49 -1.67
C GLN A 42 -6.69 -13.56 -2.24
N THR A 43 -5.69 -13.13 -3.03
CA THR A 43 -4.59 -14.01 -3.47
C THR A 43 -3.33 -13.74 -2.66
N TRP A 44 -2.86 -14.73 -1.92
CA TRP A 44 -1.70 -14.65 -1.03
C TRP A 44 -0.51 -15.41 -1.59
N MET A 45 0.71 -14.98 -1.25
CA MET A 45 1.85 -15.89 -1.32
C MET A 45 1.62 -17.05 -0.33
N ALA A 46 1.82 -18.28 -0.79
CA ALA A 46 1.80 -19.49 0.04
C ALA A 46 3.16 -19.73 0.73
N GLU A 47 4.21 -19.07 0.24
CA GLU A 47 5.57 -19.14 0.77
C GLU A 47 6.01 -17.78 1.31
N ASN A 48 6.87 -17.78 2.32
CA ASN A 48 7.43 -16.53 2.83
C ASN A 48 8.39 -15.91 1.80
N LEU A 49 8.40 -14.59 1.71
CA LEU A 49 9.26 -13.88 0.80
C LEU A 49 10.74 -14.13 1.15
N ASN A 50 11.55 -14.41 0.13
CA ASN A 50 12.98 -14.68 0.25
C ASN A 50 13.80 -13.72 -0.64
N TYR A 51 13.38 -12.46 -0.74
CA TYR A 51 14.07 -11.44 -1.53
C TYR A 51 15.11 -10.73 -0.67
N GLU A 52 16.36 -10.73 -1.11
CA GLU A 52 17.44 -10.13 -0.33
C GLU A 52 17.45 -8.60 -0.45
N VAL A 53 17.36 -7.95 0.71
CA VAL A 53 17.48 -6.50 0.86
C VAL A 53 18.33 -6.17 2.09
N GLN A 54 18.77 -4.92 2.20
CA GLN A 54 19.35 -4.42 3.44
C GLN A 54 18.39 -4.65 4.62
N ASP A 55 18.93 -5.05 5.77
CA ASP A 55 18.18 -5.41 6.98
C ASP A 55 17.21 -6.61 6.84
N SER A 56 17.55 -7.55 5.94
CA SER A 56 16.93 -8.87 5.86
C SER A 56 17.92 -9.98 6.20
N TYR A 57 17.48 -10.99 6.95
CA TYR A 57 18.34 -12.03 7.53
C TYR A 57 17.77 -13.40 7.30
N CYS A 58 18.64 -14.39 7.17
CA CYS A 58 18.27 -15.78 7.38
C CYS A 58 18.17 -16.07 8.88
N TYR A 59 17.30 -17.00 9.26
CA TYR A 59 17.27 -17.46 10.65
C TYR A 59 18.64 -18.05 11.05
N ASN A 60 19.16 -17.65 12.21
CA ASN A 60 20.52 -17.99 12.68
C ASN A 60 21.66 -17.61 11.71
N ASP A 61 21.42 -16.64 10.82
CA ASP A 61 22.38 -16.22 9.80
C ASP A 61 22.87 -17.39 8.89
N ASP A 62 22.02 -18.41 8.73
CA ASP A 62 22.29 -19.60 7.90
C ASP A 62 21.41 -19.59 6.63
N GLU A 63 22.07 -19.56 5.46
CA GLU A 63 21.43 -19.51 4.14
C GLU A 63 20.48 -20.69 3.87
N SER A 64 20.72 -21.86 4.48
CA SER A 64 19.81 -23.00 4.38
C SER A 64 18.43 -22.69 4.98
N ASN A 65 18.39 -21.88 6.05
CA ASN A 65 17.13 -21.46 6.67
C ASN A 65 16.38 -20.44 5.82
N CYS A 66 17.07 -19.60 5.04
CA CYS A 66 16.42 -18.75 4.04
C CYS A 66 15.68 -19.55 2.98
N LYS A 67 16.27 -20.65 2.51
CA LYS A 67 15.62 -21.54 1.53
C LYS A 67 14.40 -22.25 2.11
N LYS A 68 14.43 -22.59 3.40
CA LYS A 68 13.35 -23.30 4.10
C LYS A 68 12.22 -22.36 4.55
N HIS A 69 12.55 -21.19 5.08
CA HIS A 69 11.60 -20.33 5.79
C HIS A 69 11.38 -18.96 5.16
N GLY A 70 12.13 -18.63 4.10
CA GLY A 70 12.25 -17.26 3.64
C GLY A 70 13.13 -16.41 4.57
N ARG A 71 13.12 -15.09 4.36
CA ARG A 71 13.90 -14.14 5.15
C ARG A 71 13.07 -13.50 6.25
N LEU A 72 13.76 -13.05 7.28
CA LEU A 72 13.24 -12.17 8.32
C LEU A 72 13.65 -10.72 8.00
N TYR A 73 12.69 -9.81 7.97
CA TYR A 73 12.89 -8.42 7.54
C TYR A 73 12.64 -7.48 8.71
N SER A 74 13.43 -6.41 8.82
CA SER A 74 13.01 -5.26 9.64
C SER A 74 11.69 -4.71 9.10
N TRP A 75 10.90 -4.01 9.92
CA TRP A 75 9.64 -3.46 9.43
C TRP A 75 9.85 -2.50 8.24
N LYS A 76 10.91 -1.67 8.31
CA LYS A 76 11.30 -0.77 7.22
C LYS A 76 11.63 -1.53 5.93
N ALA A 77 12.36 -2.63 6.02
CA ALA A 77 12.67 -3.47 4.86
C ALA A 77 11.39 -4.16 4.32
N ALA A 78 10.54 -4.67 5.21
CA ALA A 78 9.29 -5.35 4.87
C ALA A 78 8.35 -4.45 4.04
N LEU A 79 8.26 -3.16 4.36
CA LEU A 79 7.47 -2.20 3.60
C LEU A 79 7.83 -2.23 2.11
N TYR A 80 9.09 -2.42 1.73
CA TYR A 80 9.52 -2.36 0.33
C TYR A 80 9.89 -3.72 -0.27
N ALA A 81 9.75 -4.80 0.49
CA ALA A 81 10.22 -6.11 0.08
C ALA A 81 9.32 -6.75 -0.99
N CYS A 82 8.00 -6.59 -0.93
CA CYS A 82 7.08 -7.22 -1.89
C CYS A 82 7.28 -6.73 -3.34
N PRO A 83 7.23 -7.63 -4.34
CA PRO A 83 7.42 -7.26 -5.74
C PRO A 83 6.24 -6.47 -6.30
N VAL A 84 6.42 -5.78 -7.43
CA VAL A 84 5.34 -5.03 -8.10
C VAL A 84 4.15 -5.93 -8.41
N GLY A 85 2.93 -5.43 -8.16
CA GLY A 85 1.69 -6.22 -8.25
C GLY A 85 1.38 -7.00 -6.97
N TRP A 86 2.20 -6.85 -5.93
CA TRP A 86 2.05 -7.43 -4.61
C TRP A 86 2.46 -6.44 -3.53
N HIS A 87 1.82 -6.50 -2.37
CA HIS A 87 2.10 -5.60 -1.25
C HIS A 87 2.18 -6.33 0.09
N LEU A 88 2.76 -5.63 1.07
CA LEU A 88 2.76 -6.06 2.47
C LEU A 88 1.34 -5.86 3.02
N PRO A 89 0.69 -6.88 3.58
CA PRO A 89 -0.71 -6.83 3.99
C PRO A 89 -0.98 -5.78 5.08
N GLY A 90 -2.13 -5.12 5.02
CA GLY A 90 -2.67 -4.28 6.08
C GLY A 90 -3.50 -5.08 7.11
N ASN A 91 -4.00 -4.38 8.13
CA ASN A 91 -4.85 -4.99 9.16
C ASN A 91 -6.18 -5.51 8.58
N ILE A 92 -6.72 -4.84 7.56
CA ILE A 92 -7.92 -5.30 6.86
C ILE A 92 -7.62 -6.59 6.09
N ASP A 93 -6.46 -6.68 5.43
CA ASP A 93 -6.09 -7.88 4.69
C ASP A 93 -6.03 -9.11 5.59
N PHE A 94 -5.35 -8.98 6.73
CA PHE A 94 -5.29 -10.05 7.71
C PHE A 94 -6.66 -10.41 8.27
N LYS A 95 -7.53 -9.42 8.49
CA LYS A 95 -8.91 -9.67 8.92
C LYS A 95 -9.68 -10.49 7.90
N THR A 96 -9.66 -10.07 6.64
CA THR A 96 -10.30 -10.81 5.55
C THR A 96 -9.78 -12.24 5.45
N LEU A 97 -8.46 -12.43 5.59
CA LEU A 97 -7.83 -13.76 5.60
C LEU A 97 -8.37 -14.66 6.70
N TYR A 98 -8.34 -14.21 7.96
CA TYR A 98 -8.75 -15.08 9.07
C TYR A 98 -10.28 -15.27 9.16
N GLU A 99 -11.09 -14.32 8.68
CA GLU A 99 -12.53 -14.51 8.55
C GLU A 99 -12.85 -15.53 7.45
N SER A 100 -12.17 -15.46 6.31
CA SER A 100 -12.27 -16.47 5.24
C SER A 100 -11.84 -17.85 5.71
N ALA A 101 -10.89 -17.92 6.65
CA ALA A 101 -10.46 -19.15 7.29
C ALA A 101 -11.44 -19.70 8.37
N GLY A 102 -12.60 -19.08 8.57
CA GLY A 102 -13.60 -19.51 9.55
C GLY A 102 -13.52 -18.80 10.91
N GLY A 103 -12.84 -17.66 10.95
CA GLY A 103 -12.78 -16.77 12.11
C GLY A 103 -11.50 -16.91 12.94
N LYS A 104 -11.18 -15.84 13.68
CA LYS A 104 -9.93 -15.67 14.44
C LYS A 104 -9.55 -16.87 15.32
N GLN A 105 -10.52 -17.56 15.92
CA GLN A 105 -10.28 -18.64 16.91
C GLN A 105 -9.79 -19.96 16.30
N VAL A 106 -10.05 -20.21 15.02
CA VAL A 106 -9.72 -21.48 14.34
C VAL A 106 -8.79 -21.30 13.14
N ALA A 107 -8.68 -20.07 12.64
CA ALA A 107 -7.87 -19.75 11.47
C ALA A 107 -6.39 -20.16 11.63
N GLY A 108 -5.85 -20.10 12.86
CA GLY A 108 -4.46 -20.46 13.13
C GLY A 108 -4.19 -21.92 12.81
N LYS A 109 -5.07 -22.84 13.25
CA LYS A 109 -4.95 -24.28 12.91
C LYS A 109 -4.99 -24.49 11.40
N LYS A 110 -5.89 -23.79 10.70
CA LYS A 110 -6.13 -23.99 9.28
C LYS A 110 -5.10 -23.36 8.35
N LEU A 111 -4.41 -22.30 8.79
CA LEU A 111 -3.39 -21.61 8.01
C LEU A 111 -1.97 -22.15 8.25
N LYS A 112 -1.72 -22.75 9.42
CA LYS A 112 -0.44 -23.40 9.74
C LYS A 112 -0.19 -24.59 8.80
N ASN A 113 1.07 -24.77 8.42
CA ASN A 113 1.53 -25.94 7.66
C ASN A 113 1.27 -27.24 8.45
N LYS A 114 1.09 -28.35 7.73
CA LYS A 114 0.90 -29.71 8.26
C LYS A 114 2.12 -30.26 8.99
N GLU A 115 3.28 -29.65 8.80
CA GLU A 115 4.54 -30.02 9.47
C GLU A 115 5.36 -28.78 9.89
N GLY A 116 6.43 -29.04 10.66
CA GLY A 116 7.39 -28.02 11.07
C GLY A 116 7.08 -27.30 12.38
N TRP A 117 5.92 -27.54 13.00
CA TRP A 117 5.55 -26.97 14.28
C TRP A 117 5.77 -27.96 15.43
N ASN A 118 6.40 -27.49 16.51
CA ASN A 118 6.74 -28.32 17.68
C ASN A 118 5.50 -28.72 18.50
N ASN A 119 5.67 -29.71 19.38
CA ASN A 119 4.67 -30.14 20.38
C ASN A 119 3.29 -30.47 19.78
N ASN A 120 3.27 -31.16 18.64
CA ASN A 120 2.04 -31.48 17.89
C ASN A 120 1.23 -30.22 17.47
N GLY A 121 1.89 -29.06 17.40
CA GLY A 121 1.27 -27.77 17.05
C GLY A 121 1.00 -27.56 15.56
N ASN A 122 1.24 -28.58 14.73
CA ASN A 122 1.02 -28.56 13.29
C ASN A 122 -0.42 -28.15 12.95
N GLY A 123 -0.57 -27.43 11.85
CA GLY A 123 -1.86 -27.07 11.30
C GLY A 123 -2.47 -28.17 10.44
N THR A 124 -3.62 -27.86 9.86
CA THR A 124 -4.26 -28.69 8.84
C THR A 124 -3.97 -28.19 7.43
N ASP A 125 -3.45 -26.96 7.30
CA ASP A 125 -3.19 -26.27 6.03
C ASP A 125 -4.35 -26.42 5.03
N ASP A 126 -5.57 -26.16 5.52
CA ASP A 126 -6.82 -26.37 4.77
C ASP A 126 -6.80 -25.59 3.46
N PHE A 127 -6.11 -24.44 3.45
CA PHE A 127 -6.11 -23.45 2.37
C PHE A 127 -4.81 -23.36 1.58
N GLY A 128 -3.82 -24.23 1.83
CA GLY A 128 -2.50 -24.13 1.20
C GLY A 128 -1.77 -22.80 1.47
N PHE A 129 -2.10 -22.11 2.57
CA PHE A 129 -1.35 -20.94 3.03
C PHE A 129 0.01 -21.37 3.57
N SER A 130 0.14 -22.59 4.08
CA SER A 130 1.40 -23.24 4.42
C SER A 130 2.30 -22.42 5.35
N ALA A 131 1.73 -21.78 6.38
CA ALA A 131 2.53 -21.00 7.33
C ALA A 131 3.51 -21.91 8.11
N LEU A 132 4.79 -21.77 7.83
CA LEU A 132 5.89 -22.38 8.58
C LEU A 132 6.24 -21.52 9.79
N SER A 133 6.65 -22.17 10.88
CA SER A 133 7.14 -21.53 12.11
C SER A 133 8.57 -20.98 11.92
N ALA A 134 8.70 -19.89 11.18
CA ALA A 134 9.98 -19.28 10.82
C ALA A 134 10.69 -18.53 11.97
N GLY A 135 10.05 -18.45 13.15
CA GLY A 135 10.59 -17.68 14.28
C GLY A 135 10.62 -16.17 13.99
N ALA A 136 11.48 -15.47 14.71
CA ALA A 136 11.73 -14.04 14.57
C ALA A 136 13.15 -13.70 15.06
N LYS A 137 13.64 -12.51 14.76
CA LYS A 137 14.86 -11.96 15.37
C LYS A 137 14.48 -10.75 16.24
N ASP A 138 14.87 -10.74 17.50
CA ASP A 138 14.63 -9.62 18.40
C ASP A 138 15.65 -8.48 18.19
N ASN A 139 15.44 -7.36 18.90
CA ASN A 139 16.31 -6.19 18.83
C ASN A 139 17.71 -6.42 19.43
N SER A 140 17.89 -7.45 20.26
CA SER A 140 19.18 -7.87 20.81
C SER A 140 19.95 -8.79 19.86
N GLY A 141 19.38 -9.05 18.68
CA GLY A 141 19.93 -9.95 17.68
C GLY A 141 19.68 -11.43 17.98
N ARG A 142 18.89 -11.76 19.01
CA ARG A 142 18.56 -13.15 19.35
C ARG A 142 17.45 -13.67 18.46
N TYR A 143 17.60 -14.90 18.00
CA TYR A 143 16.56 -15.59 17.24
C TYR A 143 15.56 -16.25 18.21
N ILE A 144 14.28 -15.91 18.07
CA ILE A 144 13.17 -16.48 18.83
C ILE A 144 12.79 -17.81 18.18
N VAL A 145 12.71 -18.85 19.00
CA VAL A 145 12.84 -20.27 18.64
C VAL A 145 11.91 -20.69 17.48
N GLU A 146 12.53 -21.13 16.39
CA GLU A 146 11.89 -21.85 15.27
C GLU A 146 11.02 -23.00 15.82
N GLY A 147 9.89 -23.29 15.17
CA GLY A 147 8.99 -24.37 15.60
C GLY A 147 7.90 -23.95 16.58
N TYR A 148 7.99 -22.77 17.21
CA TYR A 148 7.01 -22.31 18.21
C TYR A 148 6.08 -21.20 17.71
N LEU A 149 6.54 -20.33 16.81
CA LEU A 149 5.73 -19.25 16.27
C LEU A 149 6.18 -18.84 14.87
N THR A 150 5.31 -18.10 14.19
CA THR A 150 5.67 -17.25 13.06
C THR A 150 4.94 -15.92 13.18
N LEU A 151 5.61 -14.85 12.76
CA LEU A 151 5.04 -13.52 12.65
C LEU A 151 5.17 -13.05 11.22
N PHE A 152 4.09 -12.52 10.67
CA PHE A 152 4.08 -11.83 9.39
C PHE A 152 3.92 -10.34 9.63
N TRP A 153 4.88 -9.53 9.18
CA TRP A 153 4.74 -8.08 9.23
C TRP A 153 3.49 -7.64 8.49
N GLY A 154 2.75 -6.70 9.09
CA GLY A 154 1.76 -5.89 8.42
C GLY A 154 2.31 -4.50 8.08
N SER A 155 1.63 -3.81 7.17
CA SER A 155 1.98 -2.45 6.76
C SER A 155 1.56 -1.36 7.74
N MET A 156 0.74 -1.70 8.74
CA MET A 156 0.15 -0.74 9.65
C MET A 156 1.08 -0.40 10.80
N GLU A 157 1.44 0.87 10.90
CA GLU A 157 2.08 1.43 12.07
C GLU A 157 1.10 1.52 13.24
N LYS A 158 1.55 1.18 14.44
CA LYS A 158 0.80 1.42 15.68
C LYS A 158 1.19 2.75 16.32
N ASP A 159 2.49 2.99 16.38
CA ASP A 159 3.13 4.18 16.93
C ASP A 159 4.55 4.31 16.36
N CYS A 160 5.30 5.33 16.80
CA CYS A 160 6.64 5.62 16.27
C CYS A 160 7.61 4.43 16.36
N ASP A 161 7.43 3.52 17.32
CA ASP A 161 8.35 2.41 17.58
C ASP A 161 7.78 1.05 17.19
N LYS A 162 6.46 0.94 16.96
CA LYS A 162 5.77 -0.34 16.76
C LYS A 162 4.93 -0.39 15.51
N ALA A 163 4.85 -1.59 14.94
CA ALA A 163 3.96 -1.91 13.83
C ALA A 163 3.18 -3.20 14.10
N PHE A 164 2.07 -3.37 13.39
CA PHE A 164 1.22 -4.55 13.50
C PHE A 164 1.73 -5.72 12.64
N GLY A 165 1.38 -6.93 13.02
CA GLY A 165 1.60 -8.15 12.26
C GLY A 165 0.69 -9.29 12.69
N LEU A 166 0.60 -10.33 11.86
CA LEU A 166 -0.16 -11.54 12.16
C LEU A 166 0.74 -12.57 12.86
N LEU A 167 0.36 -12.96 14.07
CA LEU A 167 1.00 -14.00 14.87
C LEU A 167 0.23 -15.31 14.76
N LEU A 168 0.95 -16.39 14.48
CA LEU A 168 0.50 -17.77 14.69
C LEU A 168 1.43 -18.46 15.69
N ASN A 169 0.86 -19.21 16.62
CA ASN A 169 1.58 -19.89 17.69
C ASN A 169 1.33 -21.41 17.63
N PHE A 170 2.32 -22.22 18.01
CA PHE A 170 2.23 -23.69 17.97
C PHE A 170 1.05 -24.21 18.80
N GLY A 171 0.86 -23.66 20.01
CA GLY A 171 -0.13 -24.14 20.97
C GLY A 171 -1.53 -23.54 20.81
N ALA A 172 -1.73 -22.68 19.80
CA ALA A 172 -3.01 -22.03 19.55
C ALA A 172 -3.57 -22.40 18.18
N ASP A 173 -4.88 -22.63 18.15
CA ASP A 173 -5.64 -22.76 16.91
C ASP A 173 -6.09 -21.40 16.38
N SER A 174 -5.89 -20.34 17.16
CA SER A 174 -6.22 -18.97 16.80
C SER A 174 -5.08 -18.25 16.11
N VAL A 175 -5.41 -17.18 15.39
CA VAL A 175 -4.45 -16.15 14.95
C VAL A 175 -4.62 -14.89 15.78
N ASN A 176 -3.55 -14.10 15.93
CA ASN A 176 -3.64 -12.80 16.60
C ASN A 176 -3.01 -11.69 15.75
N LEU A 177 -3.68 -10.53 15.72
CA LEU A 177 -3.05 -9.29 15.28
C LEU A 177 -2.32 -8.70 16.48
N GLU A 178 -0.99 -8.67 16.40
CA GLU A 178 -0.12 -8.19 17.46
C GLU A 178 0.68 -6.99 16.99
N SER A 179 1.17 -6.18 17.94
CA SER A 179 2.11 -5.10 17.64
C SER A 179 3.48 -5.41 18.22
N GLY A 180 4.54 -5.26 17.42
CA GLY A 180 5.92 -5.45 17.85
C GLY A 180 6.80 -4.26 17.50
N SER A 181 7.96 -4.19 18.14
CA SER A 181 8.96 -3.16 17.83
C SER A 181 9.40 -3.27 16.36
N LYS A 182 9.49 -2.13 15.67
CA LYS A 182 9.98 -2.03 14.29
C LYS A 182 11.44 -2.49 14.13
N ASP A 183 12.17 -2.63 15.24
CA ASP A 183 13.52 -3.20 15.30
C ASP A 183 13.53 -4.73 15.31
N PHE A 184 12.38 -5.39 15.40
CA PHE A 184 12.32 -6.84 15.24
C PHE A 184 12.39 -7.23 13.76
N ARG A 185 12.78 -8.47 13.49
CA ARG A 185 12.75 -9.03 12.15
C ARG A 185 11.77 -10.19 12.08
N TRP A 186 10.71 -10.01 11.32
CA TRP A 186 9.63 -10.98 11.11
C TRP A 186 9.55 -11.38 9.65
N SER A 187 8.83 -12.47 9.38
CA SER A 187 8.63 -12.93 8.01
C SER A 187 7.75 -11.94 7.23
N VAL A 188 7.89 -11.93 5.92
CA VAL A 188 7.01 -11.21 5.01
C VAL A 188 6.23 -12.21 4.18
N ARG A 189 4.94 -11.97 4.04
CA ARG A 189 4.07 -12.71 3.13
C ARG A 189 3.23 -11.71 2.37
N CYS A 190 3.49 -11.60 1.07
CA CYS A 190 2.82 -10.60 0.25
C CYS A 190 1.44 -11.08 -0.17
N ILE A 191 0.53 -10.13 -0.32
CA ILE A 191 -0.79 -10.30 -0.91
C ILE A 191 -0.76 -9.64 -2.29
N LYS A 192 -1.45 -10.24 -3.26
CA LYS A 192 -1.53 -9.71 -4.63
C LYS A 192 -2.37 -8.45 -4.61
N ASP A 193 -1.94 -7.44 -5.34
CA ASP A 193 -2.72 -6.21 -5.51
C ASP A 193 -4.05 -6.56 -6.19
N GLU A 194 -5.16 -6.26 -5.53
CA GLU A 194 -6.45 -6.11 -6.20
C GLU A 194 -6.42 -4.78 -6.96
N THR A 195 -5.64 -4.73 -8.03
CA THR A 195 -5.72 -3.59 -8.92
C THR A 195 -7.07 -3.64 -9.61
N VAL A 196 -7.93 -2.65 -9.38
CA VAL A 196 -9.12 -2.44 -10.23
C VAL A 196 -8.67 -2.16 -11.67
N VAL A 197 -7.43 -1.70 -11.86
CA VAL A 197 -6.78 -1.47 -13.17
C VAL A 197 -5.33 -1.97 -13.12
N PRO A 198 -4.94 -3.00 -13.89
CA PRO A 198 -3.56 -3.45 -13.96
C PRO A 198 -2.64 -2.30 -14.39
N ALA A 199 -1.50 -2.10 -13.71
CA ALA A 199 -0.51 -1.07 -14.09
C ALA A 199 0.00 -1.22 -15.54
N THR A 200 -0.19 -2.39 -16.16
CA THR A 200 0.11 -2.68 -17.56
C THR A 200 -0.87 -2.06 -18.56
N GLU A 201 -2.01 -1.54 -18.11
CA GLU A 201 -3.04 -0.92 -18.96
C GLU A 201 -2.95 0.62 -18.98
N VAL A 202 -1.93 1.21 -18.35
CA VAL A 202 -1.71 2.65 -18.37
C VAL A 202 -1.29 3.10 -19.77
N THR A 203 -2.19 3.80 -20.47
CA THR A 203 -1.88 4.43 -21.76
C THR A 203 -1.13 5.73 -21.51
N VAL A 204 0.06 5.86 -22.08
CA VAL A 204 0.90 7.06 -22.00
C VAL A 204 0.73 7.90 -23.26
N ASP A 205 0.56 9.21 -23.07
CA ASP A 205 0.52 10.21 -24.14
C ASP A 205 1.19 11.51 -23.63
N SER A 206 0.99 12.63 -24.31
CA SER A 206 1.41 13.95 -23.88
C SER A 206 0.46 15.04 -24.33
N VAL A 207 0.46 16.16 -23.61
CA VAL A 207 -0.23 17.40 -23.98
C VAL A 207 0.74 18.57 -23.92
N THR A 208 0.71 19.43 -24.91
CA THR A 208 1.41 20.72 -24.88
C THR A 208 0.43 21.82 -24.49
N ASP A 209 0.75 22.55 -23.43
CA ASP A 209 0.03 23.75 -23.05
C ASP A 209 0.34 24.86 -24.05
N SER A 210 -0.65 25.27 -24.84
CA SER A 210 -0.48 26.29 -25.88
C SER A 210 -0.17 27.68 -25.33
N ARG A 211 -0.36 27.91 -24.03
CA ARG A 211 -0.18 29.23 -23.39
C ARG A 211 1.29 29.51 -23.09
N ASP A 212 2.09 28.47 -22.82
CA ASP A 212 3.51 28.60 -22.46
C ASP A 212 4.44 27.63 -23.20
N GLY A 213 3.90 26.76 -24.06
CA GLY A 213 4.64 25.77 -24.83
C GLY A 213 5.13 24.56 -24.02
N GLN A 214 4.76 24.46 -22.74
CA GLN A 214 5.23 23.37 -21.89
C GLN A 214 4.50 22.07 -22.20
N THR A 215 5.27 20.98 -22.37
CA THR A 215 4.72 19.66 -22.67
C THR A 215 4.72 18.78 -21.44
N TYR A 216 3.55 18.22 -21.13
CA TYR A 216 3.31 17.34 -19.99
C TYR A 216 3.02 15.94 -20.51
N LYS A 217 3.73 14.94 -19.99
CA LYS A 217 3.34 13.55 -20.15
C LYS A 217 1.98 13.34 -19.48
N THR A 218 1.11 12.56 -20.11
CA THR A 218 -0.21 12.21 -19.58
C THR A 218 -0.35 10.70 -19.48
N LEU A 219 -1.22 10.26 -18.57
CA LEU A 219 -1.46 8.84 -18.34
C LEU A 219 -2.91 8.60 -17.96
N LYS A 220 -3.48 7.48 -18.40
CA LYS A 220 -4.82 7.06 -18.02
C LYS A 220 -4.77 6.05 -16.87
N ILE A 221 -5.37 6.40 -15.74
CA ILE A 221 -5.55 5.50 -14.58
C ILE A 221 -7.05 5.30 -14.39
N GLY A 222 -7.50 4.07 -14.58
CA GLY A 222 -8.94 3.77 -14.61
C GLY A 222 -9.65 4.58 -15.68
N THR A 223 -10.64 5.35 -15.28
CA THR A 223 -11.45 6.16 -16.19
C THR A 223 -10.85 7.54 -16.46
N GLN A 224 -9.86 7.98 -15.69
CA GLN A 224 -9.36 9.36 -15.70
C GLN A 224 -8.01 9.48 -16.39
N THR A 225 -7.82 10.58 -17.12
CA THR A 225 -6.53 10.91 -17.74
C THR A 225 -5.89 12.07 -16.97
N TRP A 226 -4.69 11.84 -16.46
CA TRP A 226 -3.97 12.74 -15.57
C TRP A 226 -2.68 13.25 -16.20
N MET A 227 -2.28 14.47 -15.84
CA MET A 227 -0.89 14.89 -16.02
C MET A 227 0.03 14.09 -15.09
N ALA A 228 1.16 13.61 -15.63
CA ALA A 228 2.18 12.85 -14.91
C ALA A 228 3.19 13.75 -14.17
N LYS A 229 3.10 15.06 -14.34
CA LYS A 229 3.87 16.07 -13.62
C LYS A 229 2.96 17.17 -13.11
N ASN A 230 3.41 17.88 -12.08
CA ASN A 230 2.72 19.05 -11.56
C ASN A 230 2.78 20.18 -12.58
N LEU A 231 1.72 20.97 -12.66
CA LEU A 231 1.59 22.10 -13.56
C LEU A 231 2.60 23.20 -13.19
N ASN A 232 3.27 23.76 -14.19
CA ASN A 232 4.26 24.84 -14.03
C ASN A 232 3.95 26.04 -14.94
N TYR A 233 2.65 26.33 -15.08
CA TYR A 233 2.14 27.51 -15.76
C TYR A 233 2.26 28.76 -14.88
N LYS A 234 2.89 29.82 -15.38
CA LYS A 234 3.07 31.06 -14.61
C LYS A 234 1.77 31.89 -14.56
N ALA A 235 1.15 31.93 -13.39
CA ALA A 235 0.02 32.81 -13.04
C ALA A 235 0.43 33.88 -12.00
N ASP A 236 -0.44 34.87 -11.76
CA ASP A 236 -0.17 36.03 -10.90
C ASP A 236 0.24 35.62 -9.47
N SER A 237 -0.53 34.74 -8.79
CA SER A 237 -0.16 34.19 -7.47
C SER A 237 0.37 32.77 -7.58
N SER A 238 1.35 32.57 -8.47
CA SER A 238 2.09 31.31 -8.60
C SER A 238 3.57 31.46 -8.23
N PHE A 239 4.09 30.48 -7.49
CA PHE A 239 5.42 30.56 -6.87
C PHE A 239 6.27 29.33 -7.17
N CYS A 240 7.58 29.52 -7.29
CA CYS A 240 8.55 28.44 -7.23
C CYS A 240 8.97 28.17 -5.78
N TYR A 241 9.27 26.93 -5.43
CA TYR A 241 9.80 26.60 -4.11
C TYR A 241 11.07 27.43 -3.84
N ASP A 242 11.15 28.06 -2.67
CA ASP A 242 12.23 28.98 -2.28
C ASP A 242 12.53 30.11 -3.26
N LYS A 243 11.58 30.43 -4.16
CA LYS A 243 11.70 31.45 -5.21
C LYS A 243 12.77 31.14 -6.26
N GLU A 244 13.17 29.87 -6.38
CA GLU A 244 14.16 29.41 -7.35
C GLU A 244 13.49 28.78 -8.59
N GLU A 245 13.76 29.30 -9.78
CA GLU A 245 13.13 28.81 -11.03
C GLU A 245 13.49 27.34 -11.34
N SER A 246 14.66 26.87 -10.92
CA SER A 246 15.04 25.44 -11.03
C SER A 246 14.08 24.54 -10.24
N ASN A 247 13.55 25.01 -9.11
CA ASN A 247 12.58 24.27 -8.32
C ASN A 247 11.19 24.24 -8.97
N CYS A 248 10.83 25.25 -9.76
CA CYS A 248 9.63 25.22 -10.59
C CYS A 248 9.70 24.09 -11.64
N ALA A 249 10.86 23.91 -12.29
CA ALA A 249 11.05 22.83 -13.25
C ALA A 249 10.99 21.43 -12.59
N LYS A 250 11.44 21.32 -11.33
CA LYS A 250 11.43 20.08 -10.55
C LYS A 250 10.05 19.73 -9.99
N TYR A 251 9.44 20.66 -9.25
CA TYR A 251 8.24 20.41 -8.44
C TYR A 251 6.94 20.93 -9.05
N GLY A 252 7.03 21.71 -10.12
CA GLY A 252 5.93 22.56 -10.55
C GLY A 252 5.81 23.83 -9.72
N ARG A 253 4.76 24.60 -9.99
CA ARG A 253 4.45 25.83 -9.24
C ARG A 253 3.47 25.55 -8.10
N PHE A 254 3.56 26.37 -7.06
CA PHE A 254 2.54 26.48 -6.02
C PHE A 254 1.58 27.60 -6.39
N TYR A 255 0.28 27.33 -6.31
CA TYR A 255 -0.78 28.27 -6.66
C TYR A 255 -1.63 28.53 -5.43
N LYS A 256 -2.03 29.80 -5.21
CA LYS A 256 -3.19 30.07 -4.34
C LYS A 256 -4.44 29.49 -4.98
N TRP A 257 -5.44 29.15 -4.17
CA TRP A 257 -6.61 28.41 -4.64
C TRP A 257 -7.36 29.10 -5.80
N ASP A 258 -7.55 30.43 -5.73
CA ASP A 258 -8.24 31.21 -6.77
C ASP A 258 -7.52 31.20 -8.13
N ASP A 259 -6.20 31.09 -8.14
CA ASP A 259 -5.40 30.93 -9.36
C ASP A 259 -5.37 29.46 -9.79
N ALA A 260 -5.32 28.52 -8.86
CA ALA A 260 -5.37 27.09 -9.14
C ALA A 260 -6.62 26.70 -9.93
N LEU A 261 -7.78 27.29 -9.61
CA LEU A 261 -9.05 27.08 -10.31
C LEU A 261 -9.00 27.41 -11.82
N ARG A 262 -8.07 28.27 -12.23
CA ARG A 262 -7.91 28.73 -13.63
C ARG A 262 -6.57 28.33 -14.23
N ALA A 263 -5.76 27.55 -13.50
CA ALA A 263 -4.39 27.27 -13.89
C ALA A 263 -4.31 26.22 -15.01
N CYS A 264 -5.19 25.22 -15.01
CA CYS A 264 -5.15 24.14 -16.01
C CYS A 264 -5.50 24.64 -17.43
N PRO A 265 -4.89 24.08 -18.49
CA PRO A 265 -5.15 24.47 -19.87
C PRO A 265 -6.53 24.00 -20.35
N SER A 266 -7.00 24.53 -21.48
CA SER A 266 -8.30 24.12 -22.05
C SER A 266 -8.36 22.61 -22.31
N GLY A 267 -9.50 21.98 -21.99
CA GLY A 267 -9.67 20.52 -22.02
C GLY A 267 -9.12 19.80 -20.78
N TRP A 268 -8.62 20.56 -19.81
CA TRP A 268 -8.11 20.08 -18.53
C TRP A 268 -8.60 20.99 -17.40
N HIS A 269 -8.79 20.42 -16.21
CA HIS A 269 -9.27 21.16 -15.06
C HIS A 269 -8.53 20.80 -13.78
N LEU A 270 -8.70 21.66 -12.76
CA LEU A 270 -8.27 21.38 -11.40
C LEU A 270 -9.14 20.26 -10.83
N PRO A 271 -8.57 19.12 -10.40
CA PRO A 271 -9.36 17.96 -10.01
C PRO A 271 -10.31 18.28 -8.87
N SER A 272 -11.50 17.70 -8.89
CA SER A 272 -12.43 17.72 -7.78
C SER A 272 -12.04 16.72 -6.69
N LYS A 273 -12.68 16.84 -5.52
CA LYS A 273 -12.51 15.87 -4.43
C LYS A 273 -12.91 14.46 -4.88
N ALA A 274 -14.01 14.32 -5.62
CA ALA A 274 -14.50 13.02 -6.10
C ALA A 274 -13.55 12.38 -7.12
N GLU A 275 -12.85 13.19 -7.91
CA GLU A 275 -11.86 12.67 -8.86
C GLU A 275 -10.62 12.15 -8.17
N PHE A 276 -10.15 12.82 -7.10
CA PHE A 276 -9.11 12.24 -6.25
C PHE A 276 -9.58 10.94 -5.58
N GLU A 277 -10.82 10.86 -5.07
CA GLU A 277 -11.35 9.62 -4.49
C GLU A 277 -11.36 8.48 -5.52
N THR A 278 -11.73 8.78 -6.76
CA THR A 278 -11.71 7.82 -7.88
C THR A 278 -10.29 7.39 -8.23
N LEU A 279 -9.33 8.33 -8.30
CA LEU A 279 -7.92 8.01 -8.51
C LEU A 279 -7.40 7.08 -7.42
N ILE A 280 -7.62 7.44 -6.14
CA ILE A 280 -7.19 6.68 -4.96
C ILE A 280 -7.77 5.26 -5.02
N GLY A 281 -9.06 5.11 -5.35
CA GLY A 281 -9.70 3.80 -5.49
C GLY A 281 -9.24 3.01 -6.71
N SER A 282 -8.73 3.67 -7.76
CA SER A 282 -8.28 3.01 -9.00
C SER A 282 -6.86 2.45 -8.89
N VAL A 283 -5.99 3.05 -8.07
CA VAL A 283 -4.58 2.64 -7.94
C VAL A 283 -4.32 1.55 -6.90
N GLY A 284 -5.32 1.16 -6.10
CA GLY A 284 -5.24 0.08 -5.12
C GLY A 284 -6.14 0.32 -3.91
N ASP A 285 -5.95 -0.46 -2.83
CA ASP A 285 -6.59 -0.14 -1.55
C ASP A 285 -6.20 1.29 -1.15
N LYS A 286 -7.18 2.07 -0.68
CA LYS A 286 -7.01 3.44 -0.16
C LYS A 286 -5.83 3.54 0.81
N GLN A 287 -5.52 2.47 1.54
CA GLN A 287 -4.39 2.36 2.47
C GLN A 287 -3.01 2.42 1.79
N PHE A 288 -2.90 2.04 0.51
CA PHE A 288 -1.65 1.97 -0.24
C PHE A 288 -1.59 2.89 -1.45
N ALA A 289 -2.67 3.61 -1.77
CA ALA A 289 -2.71 4.52 -2.92
C ALA A 289 -1.51 5.48 -2.97
N GLY A 290 -1.07 5.99 -1.81
CA GLY A 290 0.09 6.85 -1.72
C GLY A 290 1.39 6.15 -2.15
N ARG A 291 1.62 4.90 -1.74
CA ARG A 291 2.77 4.09 -2.18
C ARG A 291 2.85 4.02 -3.71
N TYR A 292 1.73 3.82 -4.38
CA TYR A 292 1.68 3.63 -5.83
C TYR A 292 1.81 4.92 -6.62
N LEU A 293 1.35 6.05 -6.06
CA LEU A 293 1.39 7.36 -6.71
C LEU A 293 2.70 8.12 -6.47
N LYS A 294 3.35 7.91 -5.32
CA LYS A 294 4.63 8.54 -4.96
C LYS A 294 5.74 8.19 -5.95
N SER A 295 6.57 9.17 -6.26
CA SER A 295 7.81 8.99 -7.03
C SER A 295 8.77 8.02 -6.34
N LYS A 296 9.67 7.41 -7.12
CA LYS A 296 10.71 6.48 -6.63
C LYS A 296 11.84 7.16 -5.85
N GLU A 297 11.87 8.50 -5.85
CA GLU A 297 12.91 9.31 -5.22
C GLU A 297 12.34 10.64 -4.72
N GLY A 298 13.13 11.35 -3.91
CA GLY A 298 12.82 12.68 -3.39
C GLY A 298 12.15 12.69 -2.02
N TRP A 299 11.66 11.54 -1.50
CA TRP A 299 11.00 11.47 -0.20
C TRP A 299 11.99 11.19 0.94
N SER A 300 11.87 11.98 2.00
CA SER A 300 12.61 11.80 3.26
C SER A 300 12.31 10.45 3.89
N TYR A 301 13.15 10.04 4.85
CA TYR A 301 12.94 8.85 5.69
C TYR A 301 12.75 7.53 4.93
N SER A 302 13.28 7.45 3.70
CA SER A 302 13.02 6.34 2.78
C SER A 302 11.53 6.15 2.48
N GLY A 303 10.77 7.25 2.42
CA GLY A 303 9.34 7.28 2.16
C GLY A 303 8.95 7.21 0.68
N ASN A 304 9.88 6.84 -0.20
CA ASN A 304 9.67 6.78 -1.65
C ASN A 304 8.55 5.80 -2.01
N GLY A 305 7.81 6.11 -3.08
CA GLY A 305 6.83 5.20 -3.64
C GLY A 305 7.44 4.19 -4.61
N THR A 306 6.58 3.32 -5.12
CA THR A 306 6.94 2.43 -6.24
C THR A 306 6.73 3.09 -7.60
N ASP A 307 5.99 4.20 -7.64
CA ASP A 307 5.51 4.87 -8.84
C ASP A 307 4.93 3.87 -9.86
N ALA A 308 4.06 2.97 -9.38
CA ALA A 308 3.60 1.80 -10.13
C ALA A 308 2.88 2.19 -11.43
N PHE A 309 2.23 3.36 -11.45
CA PHE A 309 1.47 3.87 -12.59
C PHE A 309 2.18 4.99 -13.37
N GLY A 310 3.37 5.43 -12.92
CA GLY A 310 4.09 6.55 -13.52
C GLY A 310 3.48 7.92 -13.22
N PHE A 311 2.71 8.04 -12.14
CA PHE A 311 2.11 9.30 -11.68
C PHE A 311 3.15 10.23 -11.05
N SER A 312 4.24 9.70 -10.50
CA SER A 312 5.44 10.45 -10.12
C SER A 312 5.17 11.67 -9.20
N VAL A 313 4.46 11.47 -8.08
CA VAL A 313 4.32 12.54 -7.06
C VAL A 313 5.65 12.81 -6.37
N LEU A 314 6.19 14.03 -6.53
CA LEU A 314 7.32 14.55 -5.76
C LEU A 314 6.86 15.31 -4.51
N PRO A 315 7.59 15.24 -3.39
CA PRO A 315 7.25 15.90 -2.13
C PRO A 315 7.68 17.36 -2.11
N ALA A 316 6.93 18.19 -2.84
CA ALA A 316 7.21 19.62 -2.99
C ALA A 316 6.95 20.44 -1.71
N GLY A 317 6.26 19.89 -0.72
CA GLY A 317 5.83 20.62 0.47
C GLY A 317 4.70 21.61 0.16
N ILE A 318 4.71 22.77 0.83
CA ILE A 318 3.75 23.87 0.67
C ILE A 318 4.44 25.22 0.75
N ARG A 319 3.72 26.26 0.34
CA ARG A 319 4.03 27.65 0.69
C ARG A 319 2.93 28.22 1.59
N GLY A 320 3.29 28.58 2.82
CA GLY A 320 2.39 29.17 3.79
C GLY A 320 1.92 30.59 3.41
N HIS A 321 0.94 31.10 4.15
CA HIS A 321 0.35 32.42 3.90
C HIS A 321 1.38 33.56 4.00
N SER A 322 2.29 33.47 4.97
CA SER A 322 3.39 34.43 5.18
C SER A 322 4.51 34.30 4.12
N GLY A 323 4.38 33.37 3.19
CA GLY A 323 5.33 33.13 2.11
C GLY A 323 6.56 32.31 2.47
N ASN A 324 6.57 31.72 3.67
CA ASN A 324 7.51 30.68 4.06
C ASN A 324 7.20 29.36 3.35
N TYR A 325 8.24 28.63 2.97
CA TYR A 325 8.14 27.28 2.43
C TYR A 325 8.42 26.26 3.53
N GLY A 326 7.89 25.05 3.38
CA GLY A 326 8.15 23.98 4.33
C GLY A 326 7.64 22.63 3.82
N TYR A 327 8.05 21.57 4.53
CA TYR A 327 7.70 20.17 4.26
C TYR A 327 8.23 19.61 2.93
N GLU A 328 9.23 20.23 2.31
CA GLU A 328 9.96 19.61 1.19
C GLU A 328 10.55 18.27 1.65
N GLY A 329 10.45 17.25 0.79
CA GLY A 329 10.87 15.89 1.12
C GLY A 329 9.84 15.10 1.92
N ASP A 330 9.00 15.78 2.71
CA ASP A 330 8.13 15.12 3.68
C ASP A 330 6.69 14.96 3.20
N TYR A 331 6.17 15.94 2.46
CA TYR A 331 4.78 15.96 2.01
C TYR A 331 4.62 16.46 0.57
N ALA A 332 3.57 15.99 -0.08
CA ALA A 332 3.05 16.57 -1.32
C ALA A 332 1.58 16.95 -1.12
N PHE A 333 1.18 18.11 -1.63
CA PHE A 333 -0.17 18.65 -1.49
C PHE A 333 -0.71 19.15 -2.82
N PHE A 334 -1.94 18.78 -3.13
CA PHE A 334 -2.63 19.07 -4.40
C PHE A 334 -3.97 19.72 -4.14
N TRP A 335 -4.19 20.92 -4.70
CA TRP A 335 -5.50 21.55 -4.60
C TRP A 335 -6.60 20.72 -5.27
N SER A 336 -7.76 20.70 -4.62
CA SER A 336 -9.03 20.34 -5.25
C SER A 336 -9.79 21.58 -5.69
N SER A 337 -10.61 21.48 -6.73
CA SER A 337 -11.53 22.53 -7.17
C SER A 337 -12.74 22.71 -6.25
N VAL A 338 -12.91 21.84 -5.24
CA VAL A 338 -14.05 21.89 -4.33
C VAL A 338 -13.75 22.78 -3.13
N GLU A 339 -14.56 23.83 -2.98
CA GLU A 339 -14.60 24.66 -1.78
C GLU A 339 -15.18 23.88 -0.59
N ASN A 340 -14.58 24.00 0.60
CA ASN A 340 -15.17 23.47 1.83
C ASN A 340 -16.03 24.53 2.53
N ASN A 341 -15.50 25.74 2.65
CA ASN A 341 -16.21 26.90 3.20
C ASN A 341 -15.56 28.19 2.68
N SER A 342 -16.02 29.35 3.17
CA SER A 342 -15.52 30.66 2.74
C SER A 342 -14.01 30.82 2.85
N SER A 343 -13.37 30.19 3.83
CA SER A 343 -11.92 30.29 4.08
C SER A 343 -11.11 29.10 3.57
N ASN A 344 -11.72 27.93 3.43
CA ASN A 344 -11.00 26.67 3.15
C ASN A 344 -11.46 25.99 1.86
N ALA A 345 -10.52 25.27 1.23
CA ALA A 345 -10.80 24.37 0.12
C ALA A 345 -10.15 23.00 0.36
N TYR A 346 -10.68 21.98 -0.32
CA TYR A 346 -10.16 20.62 -0.21
C TYR A 346 -8.81 20.46 -0.91
N TYR A 347 -8.02 19.48 -0.45
CA TYR A 347 -6.79 19.06 -1.09
C TYR A 347 -6.58 17.55 -0.93
N MET A 348 -5.72 16.98 -1.77
CA MET A 348 -5.13 15.65 -1.56
C MET A 348 -3.70 15.79 -1.04
N SER A 349 -3.31 14.97 -0.07
CA SER A 349 -1.94 14.89 0.43
C SER A 349 -1.36 13.48 0.46
N LEU A 350 -0.04 13.44 0.31
CA LEU A 350 0.78 12.24 0.47
C LEU A 350 1.94 12.58 1.41
N SER A 351 2.36 11.62 2.23
CA SER A 351 3.40 11.80 3.24
C SER A 351 4.53 10.77 3.06
N CYS A 352 5.74 11.13 3.46
CA CYS A 352 6.87 10.21 3.57
C CYS A 352 6.63 9.08 4.59
N PHE A 353 5.80 9.31 5.61
CA PHE A 353 5.47 8.31 6.64
C PHE A 353 4.27 7.43 6.27
N GLY A 354 3.38 7.92 5.41
CA GLY A 354 2.15 7.24 5.03
C GLY A 354 2.27 6.43 3.74
N LEU A 355 1.52 5.33 3.65
CA LEU A 355 1.31 4.59 2.40
C LEU A 355 0.02 5.00 1.69
N ASN A 356 -0.86 5.72 2.37
CA ASN A 356 -2.12 6.19 1.83
C ASN A 356 -1.97 7.55 1.15
N ALA A 357 -2.94 7.88 0.31
CA ALA A 357 -3.21 9.26 -0.10
C ALA A 357 -4.45 9.72 0.68
N SER A 358 -4.37 10.90 1.28
CA SER A 358 -5.40 11.44 2.17
C SER A 358 -6.09 12.64 1.54
N LEU A 359 -7.34 12.88 1.92
CA LEU A 359 -8.06 14.11 1.59
C LEU A 359 -8.24 14.92 2.87
N GLY A 360 -8.02 16.22 2.77
CA GLY A 360 -8.22 17.18 3.85
C GLY A 360 -8.65 18.54 3.29
N ASP A 361 -8.76 19.54 4.15
CA ASP A 361 -8.99 20.91 3.74
C ASP A 361 -8.06 21.88 4.47
N THR A 362 -7.77 23.01 3.84
CA THR A 362 -6.89 24.03 4.39
C THR A 362 -7.25 25.41 3.84
N GLY A 363 -6.68 26.45 4.43
CA GLY A 363 -6.97 27.84 4.09
C GLY A 363 -6.58 28.17 2.64
N LYS A 364 -7.48 28.83 1.90
CA LYS A 364 -7.25 29.27 0.50
C LYS A 364 -6.10 30.28 0.35
N ASN A 365 -5.61 30.81 1.47
CA ASN A 365 -4.56 31.83 1.55
C ASN A 365 -3.13 31.27 1.53
N ILE A 366 -2.96 29.94 1.55
CA ILE A 366 -1.68 29.25 1.29
C ILE A 366 -1.58 28.88 -0.20
N ALA A 367 -0.43 28.38 -0.63
CA ALA A 367 -0.25 27.87 -1.99
C ALA A 367 0.22 26.40 -2.00
N LEU A 368 -0.47 25.58 -2.79
CA LEU A 368 -0.24 24.14 -2.99
C LEU A 368 0.02 23.87 -4.48
N THR A 369 0.52 22.68 -4.80
CA THR A 369 0.75 22.30 -6.20
C THR A 369 -0.56 21.96 -6.92
N VAL A 370 -0.54 22.01 -8.25
CA VAL A 370 -1.66 21.65 -9.11
C VAL A 370 -1.25 20.50 -10.02
N ARG A 371 -2.16 19.54 -10.21
CA ARG A 371 -2.01 18.47 -11.18
C ARG A 371 -3.34 18.29 -11.90
N CYS A 372 -3.35 18.61 -13.18
CA CYS A 372 -4.59 18.66 -13.94
C CYS A 372 -5.07 17.26 -14.35
N VAL A 373 -6.38 17.13 -14.43
CA VAL A 373 -7.11 15.97 -14.97
C VAL A 373 -7.88 16.42 -16.21
N LYS A 374 -8.03 15.54 -17.19
CA LYS A 374 -8.71 15.83 -18.46
C LYS A 374 -10.23 15.81 -18.27
N ASP A 375 -10.94 16.69 -18.97
CA ASP A 375 -12.40 16.80 -18.98
C ASP A 375 -13.12 15.53 -19.47
#